data_AF-A0A7W8HWI4-F1
#
_entry.id   AF-A0A7W8HWI4-F1
#
_cell.length_a   1.000
_cell.length_b   1.000
_cell.length_c   1.000
_cell.angle_alpha   90.00
_cell.angle_beta   90.00
_cell.angle_gamma   90.00
#
_symmetry.space_group_name_H-M   'P 1'
#
loop_
_entity.id
_entity.type
_entity.pdbx_description
1 polymer ?
#
loop_
_entity_poly.entity_id
_entity_poly.type
_entity_poly.pdbx_seq_one_letter_code
_entity_poly.pdbx_strand_id
1 'polypeptide(L)'
;MTMRAIGFAAALCLVGLPDRTATASPPAAVEPSWPTGEAAVDTPELENLSVPGRVRARGIYGLFSVAGVLSFQGGRLHWTVDGVTESGRYDQSQTADGARFSADYVTRDNERLQWSGYVRNGRLRDVTAIWTRARGDFVHDLLLPRRLTLDFTPDRQRSSR
;
A
#
# COMPACT_ATOMS: atom_id res chain seq x y z
N MET A 1 -38.39 33.57 -7.01
CA MET A 1 -39.28 33.74 -8.18
C MET A 1 -38.66 34.81 -9.08
N THR A 2 -38.80 34.69 -10.41
CA THR A 2 -38.22 35.53 -11.49
C THR A 2 -36.69 35.44 -11.64
N MET A 3 -36.07 35.20 -12.81
CA MET A 3 -36.43 35.56 -14.19
C MET A 3 -35.91 34.54 -15.23
N ARG A 4 -36.68 34.33 -16.31
CA ARG A 4 -36.29 33.67 -17.58
C ARG A 4 -35.85 34.73 -18.60
N ALA A 5 -34.95 34.38 -19.52
CA ALA A 5 -34.99 34.69 -20.98
C ALA A 5 -33.63 34.25 -21.60
N ILE A 6 -33.53 33.30 -22.54
CA ILE A 6 -33.90 33.28 -23.98
C ILE A 6 -32.87 33.98 -24.88
N GLY A 7 -32.40 33.24 -25.89
CA GLY A 7 -31.83 33.71 -27.18
C GLY A 7 -31.03 32.58 -27.86
N PHE A 8 -31.53 31.80 -28.83
CA PHE A 8 -31.70 32.07 -30.30
C PHE A 8 -30.39 32.60 -30.95
N ALA A 9 -29.89 32.19 -32.13
CA ALA A 9 -30.34 31.39 -33.28
C ALA A 9 -29.05 31.00 -34.08
N ALA A 10 -28.91 29.80 -34.67
CA ALA A 10 -29.26 29.37 -36.04
C ALA A 10 -28.35 29.83 -37.21
N ALA A 11 -28.29 28.94 -38.23
CA ALA A 11 -27.85 29.05 -39.64
C ALA A 11 -26.40 28.60 -39.93
N LEU A 12 -26.10 27.47 -40.61
CA LEU A 12 -26.52 26.87 -41.90
C LEU A 12 -25.71 27.40 -43.10
N CYS A 13 -25.01 26.49 -43.80
CA CYS A 13 -24.83 26.32 -45.27
C CYS A 13 -23.77 25.20 -45.49
N LEU A 14 -24.01 24.02 -46.12
CA LEU A 14 -24.25 23.70 -47.55
C LEU A 14 -23.18 24.37 -48.45
N VAL A 15 -22.38 23.71 -49.31
CA VAL A 15 -22.61 22.65 -50.33
C VAL A 15 -21.23 22.09 -50.78
N GLY A 16 -21.14 20.86 -51.29
CA GLY A 16 -20.02 20.40 -52.13
C GLY A 16 -20.16 18.96 -52.68
N LEU A 17 -20.61 18.83 -53.93
CA LEU A 17 -20.70 17.63 -54.81
C LEU A 17 -19.30 17.18 -55.34
N PRO A 18 -19.16 16.21 -56.28
CA PRO A 18 -19.61 14.81 -56.35
C PRO A 18 -18.50 13.81 -56.79
N ASP A 19 -18.91 12.54 -56.93
CA ASP A 19 -18.55 11.54 -57.96
C ASP A 19 -17.46 10.44 -57.72
N ARG A 20 -17.95 9.21 -57.87
CA ARG A 20 -17.34 7.94 -58.36
C ARG A 20 -15.95 7.50 -57.90
N THR A 21 -15.89 6.29 -57.35
CA THR A 21 -15.20 5.14 -57.95
C THR A 21 -15.51 3.84 -57.21
N ALA A 22 -15.78 2.77 -57.97
CA ALA A 22 -15.75 1.40 -57.49
C ALA A 22 -14.30 0.99 -57.17
N THR A 23 -14.09 0.04 -56.25
CA THR A 23 -13.22 -1.15 -56.40
C THR A 23 -12.79 -1.75 -55.04
N ALA A 24 -12.89 -3.08 -55.00
CA ALA A 24 -12.19 -4.05 -54.14
C ALA A 24 -12.54 -4.18 -52.65
N SER A 25 -12.96 -5.41 -52.30
CA SER A 25 -12.88 -5.97 -50.95
C SER A 25 -11.44 -5.90 -50.43
N PRO A 26 -11.21 -5.56 -49.15
CA PRO A 26 -9.90 -5.70 -48.54
C PRO A 26 -9.55 -7.19 -48.38
N PRO A 27 -8.31 -7.62 -48.63
CA PRO A 27 -7.85 -8.95 -48.21
C PRO A 27 -7.88 -9.04 -46.69
N ALA A 28 -8.20 -10.22 -46.17
CA ALA A 28 -8.26 -10.53 -44.75
C ALA A 28 -7.05 -9.96 -44.00
N ALA A 29 -7.33 -9.11 -43.00
CA ALA A 29 -6.32 -8.65 -42.06
C ALA A 29 -5.78 -9.88 -41.32
N VAL A 30 -4.50 -10.20 -41.57
CA VAL A 30 -3.74 -11.12 -40.73
C VAL A 30 -3.62 -10.44 -39.37
N GLU A 31 -4.42 -10.90 -38.40
CA GLU A 31 -4.30 -10.43 -37.03
C GLU A 31 -2.89 -10.75 -36.52
N PRO A 32 -2.15 -9.75 -36.00
CA PRO A 32 -0.90 -10.03 -35.32
C PRO A 32 -1.21 -10.81 -34.04
N SER A 33 -0.90 -12.11 -34.07
CA SER A 33 -0.84 -12.96 -32.87
C SER A 33 0.33 -12.49 -32.02
N TRP A 34 0.10 -11.48 -31.20
CA TRP A 34 1.02 -11.15 -30.13
C TRP A 34 1.06 -12.35 -29.18
N PRO A 35 2.24 -12.86 -28.79
CA PRO A 35 2.30 -13.73 -27.64
C PRO A 35 1.74 -12.91 -26.49
N THR A 36 0.64 -13.36 -25.89
CA THR A 36 0.25 -12.97 -24.54
C THR A 36 1.35 -13.50 -23.62
N GLY A 37 2.49 -12.81 -23.64
CA GLY A 37 3.41 -12.81 -22.53
C GLY A 37 2.62 -12.17 -21.40
N GLU A 38 2.02 -13.03 -20.60
CA GLU A 38 1.60 -12.72 -19.24
C GLU A 38 2.72 -11.87 -18.65
N ALA A 39 2.48 -10.57 -18.57
CA ALA A 39 3.40 -9.66 -17.93
C ALA A 39 3.62 -10.28 -16.55
N ALA A 40 4.85 -10.72 -16.29
CA ALA A 40 5.24 -11.15 -14.96
C ALA A 40 4.86 -9.98 -14.06
N VAL A 41 3.73 -10.12 -13.36
CA VAL A 41 3.29 -9.15 -12.38
C VAL A 41 4.38 -9.23 -11.34
N ASP A 42 5.26 -8.25 -11.41
CA ASP A 42 6.44 -8.09 -10.58
C ASP A 42 5.93 -8.06 -9.14
N THR A 43 5.81 -9.25 -8.55
CA THR A 43 5.12 -9.43 -7.29
C THR A 43 6.01 -8.73 -6.28
N PRO A 44 5.52 -7.69 -5.59
CA PRO A 44 6.38 -6.89 -4.73
C PRO A 44 7.08 -7.82 -3.74
N GLU A 45 8.39 -7.65 -3.51
CA GLU A 45 9.22 -8.51 -2.64
C GLU A 45 8.60 -8.78 -1.24
N LEU A 46 7.66 -7.93 -0.83
CA LEU A 46 6.91 -8.02 0.42
C LEU A 46 5.66 -8.89 0.36
N GLU A 47 4.99 -9.01 -0.77
CA GLU A 47 3.68 -9.64 -0.84
C GLU A 47 3.76 -11.12 -0.41
N ASN A 48 2.83 -11.55 0.44
CA ASN A 48 2.79 -12.85 1.11
C ASN A 48 3.92 -13.11 2.14
N LEU A 49 4.74 -12.11 2.47
CA LEU A 49 5.71 -12.22 3.55
C LEU A 49 4.99 -12.17 4.90
N SER A 50 5.28 -13.14 5.77
CA SER A 50 4.77 -13.18 7.14
C SER A 50 5.90 -13.52 8.10
N VAL A 51 6.15 -12.62 9.04
CA VAL A 51 7.34 -12.66 9.90
C VAL A 51 6.91 -12.55 11.36
N PRO A 52 7.05 -13.63 12.15
CA PRO A 52 6.93 -13.54 13.60
C PRO A 52 8.11 -12.75 14.16
N GLY A 53 7.86 -11.98 15.21
CA GLY A 53 8.89 -11.23 15.89
C GLY A 53 8.37 -10.53 17.13
N ARG A 54 9.18 -9.60 17.62
CA ARG A 54 8.90 -8.84 18.83
C ARG A 54 9.02 -7.36 18.59
N VAL A 55 8.05 -6.61 19.08
CA VAL A 55 8.08 -5.15 19.14
C VAL A 55 8.54 -4.70 20.51
N ARG A 56 9.44 -3.73 20.54
CA ARG A 56 9.97 -3.13 21.77
C ARG A 56 10.01 -1.61 21.64
N ALA A 57 9.54 -0.89 22.65
CA ALA A 57 9.69 0.56 22.68
C ALA A 57 11.15 0.97 22.86
N ARG A 58 11.59 2.05 22.21
CA ARG A 58 12.93 2.62 22.42
C ARG A 58 13.03 3.36 23.75
N GLY A 59 14.25 3.41 24.30
CA GLY A 59 14.57 4.14 25.52
C GLY A 59 14.09 3.45 26.79
N ILE A 60 13.80 4.23 27.83
CA ILE A 60 13.42 3.73 29.17
C ILE A 60 12.11 2.94 29.17
N TYR A 61 11.29 3.09 28.14
CA TYR A 61 10.01 2.39 27.97
C TYR A 61 10.18 0.98 27.39
N GLY A 62 11.39 0.63 26.95
CA GLY A 62 11.70 -0.67 26.37
C GLY A 62 11.85 -1.81 27.37
N LEU A 63 11.37 -1.72 28.60
CA LEU A 63 11.54 -2.82 29.56
C LEU A 63 10.75 -4.08 29.17
N PHE A 64 9.71 -3.92 28.34
CA PHE A 64 8.85 -5.01 27.88
C PHE A 64 8.90 -5.12 26.36
N SER A 65 8.78 -6.35 25.86
CA SER A 65 8.63 -6.66 24.44
C SER A 65 7.34 -7.41 24.22
N VAL A 66 6.62 -7.07 23.16
CA VAL A 66 5.37 -7.73 22.77
C VAL A 66 5.65 -8.62 21.57
N ALA A 67 5.28 -9.90 21.64
CA ALA A 67 5.39 -10.82 20.52
C ALA A 67 4.20 -10.63 19.57
N GLY A 68 4.45 -10.76 18.27
CA GLY A 68 3.42 -10.65 17.25
C GLY A 68 3.92 -11.06 15.87
N VAL A 69 3.07 -10.86 14.88
CA VAL A 69 3.36 -11.20 13.49
C VAL A 69 3.15 -9.97 12.62
N LEU A 70 4.17 -9.64 11.84
CA LEU A 70 4.08 -8.64 10.78
C LEU A 70 3.92 -9.35 9.44
N SER A 71 2.82 -9.12 8.74
CA SER A 71 2.56 -9.72 7.44
C SER A 71 2.12 -8.70 6.38
N PHE A 72 2.34 -9.05 5.13
CA PHE A 72 2.05 -8.23 3.96
C PHE A 72 1.17 -9.04 3.01
N GLN A 73 -0.05 -8.56 2.77
CA GLN A 73 -1.00 -9.26 1.92
C GLN A 73 -2.04 -8.31 1.34
N GLY A 74 -2.30 -8.42 0.04
CA GLY A 74 -3.27 -7.61 -0.70
C GLY A 74 -2.91 -6.13 -0.69
N GLY A 75 -1.61 -5.79 -0.75
CA GLY A 75 -1.15 -4.40 -0.64
C GLY A 75 -1.36 -3.76 0.73
N ARG A 76 -1.56 -4.58 1.78
CA ARG A 76 -1.73 -4.14 3.17
C ARG A 76 -0.68 -4.76 4.08
N LEU A 77 -0.20 -3.95 5.02
CA LEU A 77 0.58 -4.41 6.17
C LEU A 77 -0.40 -4.76 7.28
N HIS A 78 -0.20 -5.91 7.90
CA HIS A 78 -0.97 -6.40 9.04
C HIS A 78 -0.02 -6.63 10.21
N TRP A 79 -0.35 -6.04 11.36
CA TRP A 79 0.33 -6.30 12.62
C TRP A 79 -0.64 -7.05 13.54
N THR A 80 -0.29 -8.26 13.92
CA THR A 80 -1.13 -9.12 14.77
C THR A 80 -0.46 -9.42 16.10
N VAL A 81 -1.15 -9.13 17.21
CA VAL A 81 -0.72 -9.39 18.58
C VAL A 81 -1.91 -9.95 19.35
N ASP A 82 -1.73 -11.05 20.07
CA ASP A 82 -2.74 -11.64 20.94
C ASP A 82 -4.13 -11.80 20.28
N GLY A 83 -4.14 -12.15 18.98
CA GLY A 83 -5.36 -12.32 18.18
C GLY A 83 -6.00 -11.02 17.66
N VAL A 84 -5.47 -9.85 18.03
CA VAL A 84 -5.90 -8.56 17.51
C VAL A 84 -5.02 -8.18 16.32
N THR A 85 -5.65 -7.93 15.17
CA THR A 85 -4.96 -7.47 13.96
C THR A 85 -5.30 -6.01 13.67
N GLU A 86 -4.26 -5.21 13.49
CA GLU A 86 -4.34 -3.86 12.93
C GLU A 86 -3.77 -3.88 11.50
N SER A 87 -4.36 -3.09 10.59
CA SER A 87 -3.92 -3.11 9.19
C SER A 87 -4.03 -1.75 8.50
N GLY A 88 -3.12 -1.52 7.56
CA GLY A 88 -3.14 -0.34 6.70
C GLY A 88 -2.52 -0.64 5.35
N ARG A 89 -2.83 0.21 4.36
CA ARG A 89 -2.13 0.17 3.06
C ARG A 89 -0.65 0.46 3.30
N TYR A 90 0.21 -0.29 2.60
CA TYR A 90 1.63 0.04 2.55
C TYR A 90 2.01 0.52 1.15
N ASP A 91 3.02 1.37 1.11
CA ASP A 91 3.73 1.75 -0.10
C ASP A 91 5.11 1.09 -0.09
N GLN A 92 5.57 0.72 -1.28
CA GLN A 92 6.88 0.12 -1.48
C GLN A 92 7.64 0.89 -2.56
N SER A 93 8.95 1.03 -2.35
CA SER A 93 9.88 1.59 -3.32
C SER A 93 11.11 0.70 -3.44
N GLN A 94 11.54 0.45 -4.68
CA GLN A 94 12.75 -0.30 -4.94
C GLN A 94 13.99 0.58 -4.71
N THR A 95 15.03 0.01 -4.11
CA THR A 95 16.36 0.63 -3.99
C THR A 95 17.42 -0.33 -4.51
N ALA A 96 18.66 0.14 -4.70
CA ALA A 96 19.76 -0.67 -5.21
C ALA A 96 20.09 -1.91 -4.34
N ASP A 97 19.69 -1.89 -3.07
CA ASP A 97 20.03 -2.94 -2.10
C ASP A 97 18.87 -3.93 -1.82
N GLY A 98 17.67 -3.74 -2.45
CA GLY A 98 16.38 -4.33 -2.00
C GLY A 98 15.21 -3.32 -1.88
N ALA A 99 14.10 -3.70 -1.23
CA ALA A 99 12.87 -2.89 -1.19
C ALA A 99 12.61 -2.18 0.15
N ARG A 100 12.31 -0.87 0.11
CA ARG A 100 11.82 -0.10 1.27
C ARG A 100 10.30 -0.10 1.31
N PHE A 101 9.73 -0.18 2.51
CA PHE A 101 8.30 0.00 2.72
C PHE A 101 7.99 1.04 3.78
N SER A 102 6.78 1.59 3.66
CA SER A 102 6.14 2.41 4.68
C SER A 102 4.65 2.15 4.72
N ALA A 103 4.05 2.20 5.90
CA ALA A 103 2.59 2.18 6.06
C ALA A 103 2.19 3.23 7.09
N ASP A 104 1.09 3.95 6.86
CA ASP A 104 0.58 4.97 7.78
C ASP A 104 -0.93 4.80 7.88
N TYR A 105 -1.42 4.48 9.07
CA TYR A 105 -2.84 4.24 9.30
C TYR A 105 -3.27 4.59 10.72
N VAL A 106 -4.58 4.73 10.89
CA VAL A 106 -5.23 4.95 12.18
C VAL A 106 -5.83 3.62 12.65
N THR A 107 -5.55 3.23 13.88
CA THR A 107 -6.07 2.02 14.52
C THR A 107 -7.52 2.20 14.93
N ARG A 108 -8.17 1.11 15.37
CA ARG A 108 -9.54 1.16 15.90
C ARG A 108 -9.69 2.09 17.11
N ASP A 109 -8.62 2.27 17.88
CA ASP A 109 -8.57 3.11 19.09
C ASP A 109 -8.20 4.58 18.80
N ASN A 110 -8.30 5.02 17.54
CA ASN A 110 -7.93 6.37 17.08
C ASN A 110 -6.47 6.74 17.28
N GLU A 111 -5.58 5.74 17.34
CA GLU A 111 -4.14 5.93 17.42
C GLU A 111 -3.53 5.87 16.03
N ARG A 112 -2.43 6.57 15.78
CA ARG A 112 -1.75 6.53 14.48
C ARG A 112 -0.51 5.66 14.56
N LEU A 113 -0.39 4.70 13.66
CA LEU A 113 0.79 3.87 13.48
C LEU A 113 1.45 4.18 12.14
N GLN A 114 2.76 4.45 12.19
CA GLN A 114 3.58 4.67 11.02
C GLN A 114 4.71 3.64 11.01
N TRP A 115 4.58 2.63 10.15
CA TRP A 115 5.59 1.60 9.96
C TRP A 115 6.56 2.00 8.87
N SER A 116 7.82 1.62 9.04
CA SER A 116 8.82 1.68 7.97
C SER A 116 9.85 0.58 8.15
N GLY A 117 10.47 0.17 7.05
CA GLY A 117 11.52 -0.84 7.12
C GLY A 117 12.03 -1.23 5.76
N TYR A 118 12.80 -2.31 5.76
CA TYR A 118 13.48 -2.78 4.58
C TYR A 118 13.36 -4.27 4.38
N VAL A 119 13.28 -4.71 3.13
CA VAL A 119 13.46 -6.10 2.73
C VAL A 119 14.72 -6.21 1.91
N ARG A 120 15.56 -7.17 2.29
CA ARG A 120 16.73 -7.56 1.53
C ARG A 120 16.82 -9.07 1.50
N ASN A 121 16.84 -9.64 0.30
CA ASN A 121 16.93 -11.09 0.10
C ASN A 121 15.79 -11.82 0.84
N GLY A 122 14.56 -11.30 0.75
CA GLY A 122 13.39 -11.88 1.41
C GLY A 122 13.40 -11.80 2.95
N ARG A 123 14.26 -10.96 3.55
CA ARG A 123 14.34 -10.78 5.00
C ARG A 123 14.03 -9.34 5.40
N LEU A 124 13.13 -9.18 6.36
CA LEU A 124 12.86 -7.89 7.01
C LEU A 124 14.05 -7.42 7.84
N ARG A 125 14.39 -6.13 7.69
CA ARG A 125 15.48 -5.44 8.38
C ARG A 125 15.03 -4.04 8.78
N ASP A 126 15.61 -3.54 9.87
CA ASP A 126 15.46 -2.16 10.36
C ASP A 126 14.00 -1.70 10.43
N VAL A 127 13.11 -2.63 10.80
CA VAL A 127 11.68 -2.35 10.87
C VAL A 127 11.40 -1.56 12.13
N THR A 128 10.83 -0.38 11.95
CA THR A 128 10.43 0.52 13.03
C THR A 128 8.99 0.93 12.86
N ALA A 129 8.33 1.22 13.99
CA ALA A 129 7.03 1.86 14.00
C ALA A 129 7.07 3.11 14.86
N ILE A 130 6.40 4.16 14.43
CA ILE A 130 6.06 5.30 15.26
C ILE A 130 4.61 5.13 15.66
N TRP A 131 4.37 4.97 16.96
CA TRP A 131 3.05 4.91 17.54
C TRP A 131 2.70 6.26 18.18
N THR A 132 1.67 6.91 17.65
CA THR A 132 1.12 8.16 18.18
C THR A 132 -0.22 7.85 18.83
N ARG A 133 -0.25 7.94 20.14
CA ARG A 133 -1.40 7.56 20.96
C ARG A 133 -2.51 8.60 20.87
N ALA A 134 -3.76 8.14 20.93
CA ALA A 134 -4.92 9.00 21.10
C ALA A 134 -4.88 9.64 22.50
N ARG A 135 -5.63 10.73 22.71
CA ARG A 135 -5.84 11.25 24.08
C ARG A 135 -6.86 10.33 24.77
N GLY A 136 -6.39 9.40 25.61
CA GLY A 136 -7.18 8.44 26.39
C GLY A 136 -6.88 8.47 27.89
N ASP A 137 -7.71 7.80 28.69
CA ASP A 137 -7.86 8.04 30.13
C ASP A 137 -6.57 7.90 30.99
N PHE A 138 -6.42 8.90 31.85
CA PHE A 138 -5.17 9.41 32.45
C PHE A 138 -4.40 8.47 33.39
N VAL A 139 -4.93 7.31 33.81
CA VAL A 139 -4.42 6.61 35.00
C VAL A 139 -3.48 5.43 34.69
N HIS A 140 -3.62 4.78 33.54
CA HIS A 140 -2.66 3.75 33.08
C HIS A 140 -1.71 4.28 31.99
N ASP A 141 -2.06 5.43 31.42
CA ASP A 141 -1.43 6.05 30.26
C ASP A 141 -0.34 7.06 30.60
N LEU A 142 -0.23 7.46 31.87
CA LEU A 142 0.56 8.60 32.35
C LEU A 142 2.08 8.43 32.15
N LEU A 143 2.56 7.19 32.06
CA LEU A 143 4.00 6.91 32.00
C LEU A 143 4.54 6.78 30.59
N LEU A 144 3.69 6.67 29.57
CA LEU A 144 4.15 6.56 28.18
C LEU A 144 3.98 7.89 27.46
N PRO A 145 5.02 8.39 26.75
CA PRO A 145 4.91 9.60 25.97
C PRO A 145 3.85 9.44 24.88
N ARG A 146 3.30 10.58 24.44
CA ARG A 146 2.31 10.62 23.35
C ARG A 146 2.79 9.95 22.06
N ARG A 147 4.11 9.95 21.83
CA ARG A 147 4.74 9.34 20.67
C ARG A 147 5.82 8.38 21.13
N LEU A 148 5.73 7.14 20.69
CA LEU A 148 6.71 6.09 20.93
C LEU A 148 7.33 5.65 19.62
N THR A 149 8.65 5.47 19.61
CA THR A 149 9.32 4.72 18.55
C THR A 149 9.48 3.30 19.02
N LEU A 150 9.08 2.37 18.17
CA LEU A 150 9.07 0.94 18.41
C LEU A 150 10.02 0.27 17.41
N ASP A 151 10.82 -0.67 17.88
CA ASP A 151 11.66 -1.52 17.05
C ASP A 151 11.03 -2.90 16.92
N PHE A 152 10.87 -3.37 15.69
CA PHE A 152 10.48 -4.75 15.42
C PHE A 152 11.72 -5.59 15.14
N THR A 153 11.92 -6.62 15.94
CA THR A 153 12.98 -7.61 15.77
C THR A 153 12.34 -8.92 15.29
N PRO A 154 12.58 -9.34 14.04
CA PRO A 154 12.17 -10.66 13.57
C PRO A 154 12.73 -11.75 14.49
N ASP A 155 11.92 -12.75 14.79
CA ASP A 155 12.42 -13.94 15.47
C ASP A 155 13.50 -14.59 14.60
N ARG A 156 14.54 -15.15 15.24
CA ARG A 156 15.54 -15.91 14.49
C ARG A 156 14.83 -17.10 13.85
N GLN A 157 14.64 -17.05 12.54
CA GLN A 157 14.27 -18.22 11.76
C GLN A 157 15.35 -19.27 12.02
N ARG A 158 15.03 -20.30 12.82
CA ARG A 158 15.89 -21.48 12.89
C ARG A 158 15.88 -22.06 11.50
N SER A 159 16.98 -21.94 10.78
CA SER A 159 17.23 -22.76 9.60
C SER A 159 17.18 -24.21 10.07
N SER A 160 16.08 -24.90 9.78
CA SER A 160 16.06 -26.36 9.80
C SER A 160 17.12 -26.80 8.78
N ARG A 161 18.25 -27.27 9.30
CA ARG A 161 19.20 -28.07 8.51
C ARG A 161 18.64 -29.48 8.37
#